data_AF-A0A442XKE2-F1
#
_entry.id   AF-A0A442XKE2-F1
#
_cell.length_a   1.000
_cell.length_b   1.000
_cell.length_c   1.000
_cell.angle_alpha   90.00
_cell.angle_beta   90.00
_cell.angle_gamma   90.00
#
_symmetry.space_group_name_H-M   'P 1'
#
loop_
_entity.id
_entity.type
_entity.pdbx_description
1 polymer ?
#
loop_
_entity_poly.entity_id
_entity_poly.type
_entity_poly.pdbx_seq_one_letter_code
_entity_poly.pdbx_strand_id
1 'polypeptide(L)'
;MSKTGIRYRPIVAWAALAVLLAAGVAQSAATSKEPAPPSDTRTAEQLFADAPDGVDPVVTGPVSAAFKQRQEAANCDSAVWPNIPTVCYPD
;
A
#
# COMPACT_ATOMS: atom_id res chain seq x y z
N MET A 1 -44.82 -27.48 -23.70
CA MET A 1 -43.89 -26.55 -23.03
C MET A 1 -42.76 -27.32 -22.36
N SER A 2 -41.55 -27.28 -22.93
CA SER A 2 -40.36 -27.93 -22.36
C SER A 2 -39.88 -27.19 -21.10
N LYS A 3 -40.08 -27.81 -19.93
CA LYS A 3 -39.66 -27.30 -18.59
C LYS A 3 -38.14 -27.40 -18.33
N THR A 4 -37.33 -27.70 -19.35
CA THR A 4 -35.90 -27.98 -19.21
C THR A 4 -35.04 -26.73 -19.15
N GLY A 5 -35.46 -25.64 -19.80
CA GLY A 5 -34.67 -24.39 -19.86
C GLY A 5 -34.55 -23.61 -18.55
N ILE A 6 -35.42 -23.88 -17.57
CA ILE A 6 -35.43 -23.16 -16.28
C ILE A 6 -34.41 -23.73 -15.28
N ARG A 7 -34.05 -25.02 -15.39
CA ARG A 7 -33.16 -25.69 -14.42
C ARG A 7 -31.67 -25.44 -14.65
N TYR A 8 -31.27 -25.10 -15.87
CA TYR A 8 -29.86 -24.85 -16.21
C TYR A 8 -29.43 -23.39 -16.06
N ARG A 9 -30.41 -22.46 -16.01
CA ARG A 9 -30.17 -21.03 -15.78
C ARG A 9 -29.38 -20.68 -14.51
N PRO A 10 -29.65 -21.28 -13.33
CA PRO A 10 -28.87 -20.95 -12.15
C PRO A 10 -27.41 -21.40 -12.27
N ILE A 11 -27.16 -22.56 -12.88
CA ILE A 11 -25.80 -23.12 -13.01
C ILE A 11 -24.92 -22.21 -13.88
N VAL A 12 -25.47 -21.72 -15.00
CA VAL A 12 -24.76 -20.78 -15.88
C VAL A 12 -24.51 -19.44 -15.19
N ALA A 13 -25.48 -18.95 -14.39
CA ALA A 13 -25.31 -17.71 -13.63
C ALA A 13 -24.20 -17.82 -12.57
N TRP A 14 -24.14 -18.94 -11.84
CA TRP A 14 -23.07 -19.20 -10.88
C TRP A 14 -21.70 -19.36 -11.54
N ALA A 15 -21.62 -20.01 -12.69
CA ALA A 15 -20.38 -20.14 -13.45
C ALA A 15 -19.87 -18.77 -13.94
N ALA A 16 -20.76 -17.93 -14.47
CA ALA A 16 -20.40 -16.57 -14.89
C ALA A 16 -19.94 -15.71 -13.70
N LEU A 17 -20.61 -15.82 -12.56
CA LEU A 17 -20.22 -15.12 -11.34
C LEU A 17 -18.85 -15.58 -10.82
N ALA A 18 -18.55 -16.88 -10.87
CA ALA A 18 -17.24 -17.41 -10.48
C ALA A 18 -16.12 -16.89 -11.38
N VAL A 19 -16.36 -16.77 -12.69
CA VAL A 19 -15.40 -16.18 -13.64
C VAL A 19 -15.20 -14.68 -13.37
N LEU A 20 -16.28 -13.95 -13.09
CA LEU A 20 -16.19 -12.52 -12.74
C LEU A 20 -15.46 -12.29 -11.41
N LEU A 21 -15.70 -13.13 -10.41
CA LEU A 21 -15.00 -13.08 -9.11
C LEU A 21 -13.51 -13.40 -9.27
N ALA A 22 -13.15 -14.43 -10.04
CA ALA A 22 -11.75 -14.78 -10.31
C ALA A 22 -10.99 -13.66 -11.05
N ALA A 23 -11.67 -12.89 -11.92
CA ALA A 23 -11.09 -11.73 -12.58
C ALA A 23 -11.07 -10.46 -11.71
N GLY A 24 -12.02 -10.33 -10.77
CA GLY A 24 -12.25 -9.10 -9.99
C GLY A 24 -11.41 -8.95 -8.71
N VAL A 25 -10.76 -10.02 -8.22
CA VAL A 25 -9.97 -9.96 -6.96
C VAL A 25 -8.74 -9.05 -7.02
N ALA A 26 -8.28 -8.65 -8.22
CA ALA A 26 -7.10 -7.80 -8.36
C ALA A 26 -7.34 -6.31 -8.06
N GLN A 27 -8.61 -5.88 -7.92
CA GLN A 27 -8.97 -4.45 -7.90
C GLN A 27 -9.31 -3.90 -6.51
N SER A 28 -9.37 -4.73 -5.47
CA SER A 28 -9.69 -4.29 -4.10
C SER A 28 -8.51 -3.67 -3.34
N ALA A 29 -7.30 -3.73 -3.89
CA ALA A 29 -6.30 -2.73 -3.57
C ALA A 29 -6.58 -1.55 -4.49
N ALA A 30 -7.44 -0.64 -4.05
CA ALA A 30 -7.40 0.71 -4.60
C ALA A 30 -5.93 1.14 -4.46
N THR A 31 -5.22 1.14 -5.57
CA THR A 31 -3.97 1.88 -5.71
C THR A 31 -4.37 3.33 -5.53
N SER A 32 -4.58 3.73 -4.27
CA SER A 32 -4.49 5.11 -3.90
C SER A 32 -3.05 5.45 -4.24
N LYS A 33 -2.87 5.98 -5.44
CA LYS A 33 -1.70 6.77 -5.76
C LYS A 33 -1.85 7.99 -4.86
N GLU A 34 -1.52 7.79 -3.59
CA GLU A 34 -1.32 8.85 -2.64
C GLU A 34 -0.38 9.81 -3.38
N PRO A 35 -0.78 11.07 -3.59
CA PRO A 35 0.14 12.06 -4.08
C PRO A 35 1.40 11.92 -3.23
N ALA A 36 2.56 11.76 -3.85
CA ALA A 36 3.80 11.74 -3.09
C ALA A 36 3.77 13.02 -2.25
N PRO A 37 3.85 12.92 -0.90
CA PRO A 37 3.89 14.11 -0.08
C PRO A 37 5.01 14.99 -0.63
N PRO A 38 4.81 16.32 -0.65
CA PRO A 38 5.84 17.23 -1.16
C PRO A 38 7.15 16.87 -0.47
N SER A 39 8.19 16.60 -1.27
CA SER A 39 9.49 16.24 -0.72
C SER A 39 9.93 17.36 0.21
N ASP A 40 9.90 17.09 1.52
CA ASP A 40 10.50 17.99 2.47
C ASP A 40 11.98 18.06 2.14
N THR A 41 12.46 19.25 1.81
CA THR A 41 13.84 19.48 1.39
C THR A 41 14.79 19.47 2.58
N ARG A 42 14.24 19.52 3.81
CA ARG A 42 15.01 19.39 5.04
C ARG A 42 15.48 17.95 5.21
N THR A 43 16.65 17.79 5.82
CA THR A 43 17.17 16.47 6.20
C THR A 43 16.49 15.97 7.48
N ALA A 44 16.57 14.68 7.77
CA ALA A 44 15.98 14.11 9.00
C ALA A 44 16.53 14.78 10.27
N GLU A 45 17.81 15.11 10.28
CA GLU A 45 18.50 15.85 11.35
C GLU A 45 17.92 17.24 11.58
N GLN A 46 17.47 17.90 10.52
CA GLN A 46 16.86 19.22 10.61
C GLN A 46 15.41 19.14 11.12
N LEU A 47 14.72 18.03 10.83
CA LEU A 47 13.37 17.76 11.33
C LEU A 47 13.37 17.34 12.80
N PHE A 48 14.35 16.53 13.21
CA PHE A 48 14.49 15.98 14.56
C PHE A 48 15.74 16.50 15.26
N ALA A 49 15.94 17.82 15.24
CA ALA A 49 17.13 18.47 15.80
C ALA A 49 17.28 18.30 17.33
N ASP A 50 16.21 17.91 18.01
CA ASP A 50 16.15 17.58 19.43
C ASP A 50 16.56 16.12 19.74
N ALA A 51 16.79 15.30 18.72
CA ALA A 51 17.24 13.92 18.83
C ALA A 51 18.73 13.78 18.44
N PRO A 52 19.68 14.06 19.36
CA PRO A 52 21.11 13.99 19.06
C PRO A 52 21.58 12.57 18.71
N ASP A 53 20.91 11.56 19.26
CA ASP A 53 21.16 10.13 19.00
C ASP A 53 20.34 9.59 17.81
N GLY A 54 19.52 10.44 17.19
CA GLY A 54 18.71 10.11 16.02
C GLY A 54 17.39 9.42 16.29
N VAL A 55 16.63 9.23 15.21
CA VAL A 55 15.33 8.55 15.19
C VAL A 55 15.42 7.36 14.25
N ASP A 56 14.86 6.22 14.66
CA ASP A 56 14.78 5.02 13.82
C ASP A 56 13.73 5.25 12.72
N PRO A 57 14.07 5.02 11.43
CA PRO A 57 13.10 5.11 10.34
C PRO A 57 12.05 3.99 10.36
N VAL A 58 12.21 2.97 11.20
CA VAL A 58 11.28 1.84 11.32
C VAL A 58 10.08 2.23 12.17
N VAL A 59 8.91 2.29 11.53
CA VAL A 59 7.63 2.51 12.23
C VAL A 59 7.16 1.21 12.87
N THR A 60 6.98 1.21 14.19
CA THR A 60 6.51 0.02 14.95
C THR A 60 4.99 -0.16 14.93
N GLY A 61 4.24 0.82 14.44
CA GLY A 61 2.78 0.79 14.30
C GLY A 61 2.29 0.32 12.92
N PRO A 62 0.97 0.08 12.75
CA PRO A 62 0.40 -0.24 11.45
C PRO A 62 0.54 0.95 10.49
N VAL A 63 1.08 0.71 9.31
CA VAL A 63 1.23 1.69 8.24
C VAL A 63 0.52 1.22 6.97
N SER A 64 0.13 2.17 6.12
CA SER A 64 -0.51 1.86 4.84
C SER A 64 0.44 1.12 3.89
N ALA A 65 -0.12 0.34 2.95
CA ALA A 65 0.68 -0.36 1.94
C ALA A 65 1.47 0.61 1.04
N ALA A 66 0.88 1.77 0.72
CA ALA A 66 1.54 2.81 -0.06
C ALA A 66 2.77 3.39 0.68
N PHE A 67 2.69 3.54 2.00
CA PHE A 67 3.83 4.00 2.80
C PHE A 67 4.96 2.95 2.81
N LYS A 68 4.64 1.67 3.00
CA LYS A 68 5.63 0.58 2.93
C LYS A 68 6.36 0.58 1.58
N GLN A 69 5.62 0.73 0.49
CA GLN A 69 6.21 0.81 -0.85
C GLN A 69 7.17 1.99 -1.00
N ARG A 70 6.87 3.15 -0.39
CA ARG A 70 7.80 4.29 -0.38
C ARG A 70 9.05 4.00 0.45
N GLN A 71 8.90 3.36 1.61
CA GLN A 71 10.04 3.00 2.45
C GLN A 71 10.99 2.02 1.74
N GLU A 72 10.44 1.01 1.07
CA GLU A 72 11.21 0.06 0.26
C GLU A 72 11.91 0.77 -0.91
N ALA A 73 11.20 1.63 -1.64
CA ALA A 73 11.77 2.38 -2.76
C ALA A 73 12.91 3.33 -2.33
N ALA A 74 12.92 3.77 -1.07
CA ALA A 74 13.93 4.63 -0.48
C ALA A 74 15.01 3.88 0.33
N ASN A 75 14.96 2.53 0.39
CA ASN A 75 15.86 1.68 1.17
C ASN A 75 15.96 2.09 2.66
N CYS A 76 14.82 2.45 3.25
CA CYS A 76 14.74 2.95 4.63
C CYS A 76 15.20 1.93 5.68
N ASP A 77 15.14 0.63 5.37
CA ASP A 77 15.63 -0.46 6.22
C ASP A 77 17.15 -0.44 6.42
N SER A 78 17.87 0.16 5.47
CA SER A 78 19.33 0.28 5.50
C SER A 78 19.82 1.69 5.83
N ALA A 79 18.90 2.65 5.99
CA ALA A 79 19.23 4.04 6.26
C ALA A 79 19.75 4.19 7.69
N VAL A 80 20.82 4.96 7.85
CA VAL A 80 21.50 5.16 9.14
C VAL A 80 21.53 6.64 9.45
N TRP A 81 21.12 7.00 10.67
CA TRP A 81 21.25 8.36 11.17
C TRP A 81 22.71 8.83 11.01
N PRO A 82 22.96 10.03 10.50
CA PRO A 82 22.01 11.11 10.27
C PRO A 82 21.39 11.09 8.84
N ASN A 83 21.91 10.26 7.94
CA ASN A 83 21.56 10.21 6.52
C ASN A 83 20.29 9.40 6.21
N ILE A 84 19.17 9.76 6.84
CA ILE A 84 17.88 9.10 6.61
C ILE A 84 17.00 9.96 5.71
N PRO A 85 16.50 9.44 4.58
CA PRO A 85 15.51 10.15 3.76
C PRO A 85 14.25 10.48 4.55
N THR A 86 13.72 11.70 4.41
CA THR A 86 12.51 12.13 5.13
C THR A 86 11.28 11.30 4.79
N VAL A 87 11.23 10.74 3.58
CA VAL A 87 10.18 9.81 3.13
C VAL A 87 10.10 8.51 3.96
N CYS A 88 11.14 8.20 4.74
CA CYS A 88 11.14 7.07 5.66
C CYS A 88 10.25 7.28 6.89
N TYR A 89 9.89 8.53 7.18
CA TYR A 89 9.01 8.88 8.28
C TYR A 89 7.57 9.10 7.80
N PRO A 90 6.58 8.64 8.58
CA PRO A 90 5.20 9.01 8.33
C PRO A 90 5.00 10.50 8.60
N ASP A 91 4.09 11.13 7.85
CA ASP A 91 3.65 12.51 8.10
C ASP A 91 2.94 12.66 9.46
#